data_AF-Q6FAG9-F1
#
_entry.id   AF-Q6FAG9-F1
#
_cell.length_a   1.000
_cell.length_b   1.000
_cell.length_c   1.000
_cell.angle_alpha   90.00
_cell.angle_beta   90.00
_cell.angle_gamma   90.00
#
_symmetry.space_group_name_H-M   'P 1'
#
loop_
_entity.id
_entity.type
_entity.pdbx_description
1 polymer ?
#
loop_
_entity_poly.entity_id
_entity_poly.type
_entity_poly.pdbx_seq_one_letter_code
_entity_poly.pdbx_strand_id
1 'polypeptide(L)'
;MSSSITLRKLIKNTDDLPKVFDINKYNDMDKLSAFEWFFLIQSRFLLHDILENGLSNWIGTNKLTDTEEQEAMTLIVASHLEKPLSLDLFVKYKKDNNEIIDLEISSSDHYNFMYKHLPVNELYEDEFESIQLMIKNSGIKLKYTGEDKPFSPVMDILKSHFKFHVKQYDYPITINPYYPDHVIFGEFKKILAQIREKLGFNEKNKSLSKKDLLNWASYKLLPYMDLKILELAENIKITNAIICSVLYKKGEYGEDTLRKSVEPIRRKILDQMVFDGADDVTELSIIDALSYLAYEDVKNMEKS
;
A
#
# COMPACT_ATOMS: atom_id res chain seq x y z
N MET A 1 -21.35 -1.95 -18.38
CA MET A 1 -22.78 -2.24 -18.14
C MET A 1 -23.01 -2.16 -16.64
N SER A 2 -23.82 -1.21 -16.15
CA SER A 2 -24.09 -1.09 -14.71
C SER A 2 -25.19 -2.07 -14.33
N SER A 3 -24.80 -3.24 -13.83
CA SER A 3 -25.70 -4.17 -13.16
C SER A 3 -26.09 -3.56 -11.82
N SER A 4 -27.36 -3.19 -11.66
CA SER A 4 -27.95 -2.85 -10.37
C SER A 4 -27.91 -4.09 -9.47
N ILE A 5 -26.81 -4.26 -8.72
CA ILE A 5 -26.66 -5.31 -7.71
C ILE A 5 -27.77 -5.10 -6.68
N THR A 6 -28.78 -5.96 -6.72
CA THR A 6 -29.88 -5.92 -5.76
C THR A 6 -29.34 -6.43 -4.43
N LEU A 7 -29.41 -5.57 -3.42
CA LEU A 7 -28.85 -5.79 -2.09
C LEU A 7 -29.55 -6.99 -1.44
N ARG A 8 -28.80 -8.07 -1.11
CA ARG A 8 -29.41 -9.36 -0.72
C ARG A 8 -29.95 -9.37 0.71
N LYS A 9 -29.31 -8.69 1.67
CA LYS A 9 -29.73 -8.66 3.09
C LYS A 9 -29.25 -7.40 3.81
N LEU A 10 -30.10 -6.82 4.65
CA LEU A 10 -29.75 -5.74 5.58
C LEU A 10 -29.55 -6.30 7.00
N ILE A 11 -28.35 -6.13 7.57
CA ILE A 11 -27.95 -6.59 8.90
C ILE A 11 -28.29 -5.52 9.95
N LYS A 12 -29.21 -5.88 10.85
CA LYS A 12 -29.75 -4.99 11.90
C LYS A 12 -29.46 -5.45 13.32
N ASN A 13 -28.86 -6.64 13.49
CA ASN A 13 -28.46 -7.22 14.77
C ASN A 13 -27.04 -7.76 14.68
N THR A 14 -26.32 -7.83 15.80
CA THR A 14 -24.97 -8.38 15.86
C THR A 14 -24.93 -9.88 15.58
N ASP A 15 -25.98 -10.61 15.98
CA ASP A 15 -26.07 -12.06 15.80
C ASP A 15 -26.22 -12.49 14.33
N ASP A 16 -26.62 -11.54 13.48
CA ASP A 16 -26.72 -11.72 12.03
C ASP A 16 -25.40 -11.49 11.29
N LEU A 17 -24.33 -11.06 11.99
CA LEU A 17 -23.02 -10.83 11.38
C LEU A 17 -22.35 -12.17 11.03
N PRO A 18 -21.63 -12.26 9.89
CA PRO A 18 -20.85 -13.44 9.55
C PRO A 18 -19.88 -13.83 10.66
N LYS A 19 -19.95 -15.09 11.10
CA LYS A 19 -19.17 -15.62 12.24
C LYS A 19 -17.66 -15.58 12.02
N VAL A 20 -17.22 -15.45 10.77
CA VAL A 20 -15.79 -15.33 10.43
C VAL A 20 -15.20 -14.02 10.98
N PHE A 21 -16.02 -12.98 11.15
CA PHE A 21 -15.60 -11.73 11.76
C PHE A 21 -15.55 -11.85 13.28
N ASP A 22 -14.40 -11.52 13.87
CA ASP A 22 -14.21 -11.44 15.31
C ASP A 22 -13.31 -10.24 15.65
N ILE A 23 -13.86 -9.29 16.41
CA ILE A 23 -13.14 -8.07 16.81
C ILE A 23 -11.92 -8.36 17.70
N ASN A 24 -11.89 -9.50 18.39
CA ASN A 24 -10.77 -9.86 19.26
C ASN A 24 -9.49 -10.18 18.47
N LYS A 25 -9.61 -10.51 17.17
CA LYS A 25 -8.46 -10.72 16.28
C LYS A 25 -7.66 -9.43 16.00
N TYR A 26 -8.15 -8.28 16.46
CA TYR A 26 -7.58 -6.95 16.22
C TYR A 26 -7.02 -6.30 17.50
N ASN A 27 -6.83 -7.07 18.58
CA ASN A 27 -6.45 -6.52 19.88
C ASN A 27 -5.06 -5.88 19.92
N ASP A 28 -4.15 -6.25 19.01
CA ASP A 28 -2.77 -5.74 18.97
C ASP A 28 -2.57 -4.59 17.94
N MET A 29 -3.64 -4.01 17.42
CA MET A 29 -3.56 -2.94 16.42
C MET A 29 -2.80 -1.69 16.89
N ASP A 30 -2.80 -1.42 18.19
CA ASP A 30 -2.09 -0.28 18.80
C ASP A 30 -0.57 -0.48 18.85
N LYS A 31 -0.10 -1.71 18.60
CA LYS A 31 1.32 -2.07 18.57
C LYS A 31 1.92 -2.09 17.16
N LEU A 32 1.08 -1.96 16.13
CA LEU A 32 1.50 -1.99 14.73
C LEU A 32 2.43 -0.82 14.41
N SER A 33 3.57 -1.15 13.83
CA SER A 33 4.51 -0.23 13.20
C SER A 33 3.92 0.41 11.94
N ALA A 34 4.52 1.50 11.46
CA ALA A 34 4.13 2.10 10.19
C ALA A 34 4.28 1.11 9.01
N PHE A 35 5.27 0.22 9.08
CA PHE A 35 5.50 -0.87 8.12
C PHE A 35 4.31 -1.86 8.11
N GLU A 36 3.89 -2.34 9.28
CA GLU A 36 2.76 -3.26 9.35
C GLU A 36 1.46 -2.57 8.90
N TRP A 37 1.24 -1.32 9.28
CA TRP A 37 0.10 -0.53 8.81
C TRP A 37 0.04 -0.41 7.29
N PHE A 38 1.19 -0.22 6.63
CA PHE A 38 1.30 -0.17 5.18
C PHE A 38 0.76 -1.45 4.53
N PHE A 39 1.32 -2.61 4.89
CA PHE A 39 0.94 -3.89 4.28
C PHE A 39 -0.50 -4.29 4.63
N LEU A 40 -0.96 -4.01 5.85
CA LEU A 40 -2.33 -4.31 6.27
C LEU A 40 -3.37 -3.45 5.54
N ILE A 41 -3.04 -2.19 5.23
CA ILE A 41 -3.91 -1.35 4.40
C ILE A 41 -3.88 -1.81 2.94
N GLN A 42 -2.69 -2.14 2.43
CA GLN A 42 -2.52 -2.62 1.06
C GLN A 42 -3.29 -3.91 0.81
N SER A 43 -3.22 -4.90 1.70
CA SER A 43 -3.97 -6.16 1.52
C SER A 43 -5.47 -5.92 1.42
N ARG A 44 -6.02 -4.98 2.20
CA ARG A 44 -7.44 -4.60 2.16
C ARG A 44 -7.84 -3.85 0.90
N PHE A 45 -6.94 -3.03 0.37
CA PHE A 45 -7.12 -2.41 -0.93
C PHE A 45 -7.16 -3.46 -2.05
N LEU A 46 -6.20 -4.39 -2.06
CA LEU A 46 -6.16 -5.48 -3.05
C LEU A 46 -7.40 -6.39 -2.94
N LEU A 47 -7.87 -6.67 -1.72
CA LEU A 47 -9.13 -7.39 -1.53
C LEU A 47 -10.34 -6.63 -2.08
N HIS A 48 -10.38 -5.32 -1.90
CA HIS A 48 -11.44 -4.49 -2.49
C HIS A 48 -11.40 -4.56 -4.02
N ASP A 49 -10.21 -4.44 -4.61
CA ASP A 49 -9.99 -4.52 -6.06
C ASP A 49 -10.40 -5.89 -6.61
N ILE A 50 -10.00 -6.99 -5.95
CA ILE A 50 -10.41 -8.35 -6.32
C ILE A 50 -11.93 -8.51 -6.26
N LEU A 51 -12.59 -7.96 -5.25
CA LEU A 51 -14.05 -8.04 -5.10
C LEU A 51 -14.80 -7.25 -6.17
N GLU A 52 -14.23 -6.18 -6.70
CA GLU A 52 -14.87 -5.36 -7.74
C GLU A 52 -14.51 -5.81 -9.16
N ASN A 53 -13.26 -6.21 -9.38
CA ASN A 53 -12.67 -6.44 -10.70
C ASN A 53 -12.32 -7.92 -10.98
N GLY A 54 -12.51 -8.81 -10.01
CA GLY A 54 -12.24 -10.25 -10.13
C GLY A 54 -10.77 -10.60 -9.92
N LEU A 55 -10.41 -11.85 -10.21
CA LEU A 55 -9.08 -12.42 -9.95
C LEU A 55 -8.12 -12.39 -11.15
N SER A 56 -8.54 -11.80 -12.26
CA SER A 56 -7.81 -11.86 -13.54
C SER A 56 -6.33 -11.43 -13.45
N ASN A 57 -6.00 -10.41 -12.65
CA ASN A 57 -4.62 -9.93 -12.48
C ASN A 57 -3.76 -10.83 -11.56
N TRP A 58 -4.35 -11.76 -10.81
CA TRP A 58 -3.66 -12.59 -9.81
C TRP A 58 -3.50 -14.05 -10.22
N ILE A 59 -4.25 -14.50 -11.23
CA ILE A 59 -4.23 -15.90 -11.70
C ILE A 59 -3.28 -16.12 -12.87
N GLY A 60 -2.66 -15.07 -13.40
CA GLY A 60 -1.71 -15.14 -14.51
C GLY A 60 -2.34 -15.75 -15.77
N THR A 61 -1.80 -16.87 -16.25
CA THR A 61 -2.33 -17.59 -17.42
C THR A 61 -3.42 -18.60 -17.09
N ASN A 62 -3.71 -18.84 -15.80
CA ASN A 62 -4.77 -19.73 -15.39
C ASN A 62 -6.14 -19.20 -15.83
N LYS A 63 -7.06 -20.13 -16.09
CA LYS A 63 -8.47 -19.82 -16.34
C LYS A 63 -9.31 -20.47 -15.26
N LEU A 64 -10.15 -19.65 -14.62
CA LEU A 64 -11.19 -20.06 -13.69
C LEU A 64 -12.54 -19.92 -14.38
N THR A 65 -13.49 -20.80 -14.06
CA THR A 65 -14.91 -20.54 -14.33
C THR A 65 -15.46 -19.51 -13.35
N ASP A 66 -16.59 -18.88 -13.67
CA ASP A 66 -17.27 -17.93 -12.76
C ASP A 66 -17.53 -18.52 -11.36
N THR A 67 -17.79 -19.84 -11.28
CA THR A 67 -18.02 -20.53 -10.00
C THR A 67 -16.71 -20.69 -9.23
N GLU A 68 -15.65 -21.16 -9.90
CA GLU A 68 -14.33 -21.32 -9.28
C GLU A 68 -13.75 -19.97 -8.83
N GLU A 69 -13.97 -18.90 -9.60
CA GLU A 69 -13.55 -17.54 -9.23
C GLU A 69 -14.28 -17.07 -7.97
N GLN A 70 -15.60 -17.25 -7.90
CA GLN A 70 -16.37 -16.88 -6.71
C GLN A 70 -15.96 -17.69 -5.47
N GLU A 71 -15.65 -18.98 -5.62
CA GLU A 71 -15.15 -19.83 -4.53
C GLU A 71 -13.76 -19.40 -4.07
N ALA A 72 -12.85 -19.13 -5.00
CA ALA A 72 -11.51 -18.62 -4.70
C ALA A 72 -11.57 -17.27 -3.96
N MET A 73 -12.40 -16.33 -4.43
CA MET A 73 -12.61 -15.04 -3.76
C MET A 73 -13.17 -15.22 -2.35
N THR A 74 -14.13 -16.13 -2.17
CA THR A 74 -14.70 -16.44 -0.84
C THR A 74 -13.63 -17.02 0.09
N LEU A 75 -12.78 -17.90 -0.42
CA LEU A 75 -11.67 -18.50 0.34
C LEU A 75 -10.62 -17.44 0.73
N ILE A 76 -10.29 -16.51 -0.17
CA ILE A 76 -9.38 -15.40 0.09
C ILE A 76 -9.92 -14.51 1.22
N VAL A 77 -11.19 -14.08 1.14
CA VAL A 77 -11.81 -13.24 2.18
C VAL A 77 -11.86 -13.98 3.53
N ALA A 78 -12.21 -15.27 3.52
CA ALA A 78 -12.24 -16.08 4.73
C ALA A 78 -10.84 -16.22 5.37
N SER A 79 -9.81 -16.48 4.55
CA SER A 79 -8.43 -16.59 5.01
C SER A 79 -7.90 -15.28 5.61
N HIS A 80 -8.20 -14.14 4.96
CA HIS A 80 -7.90 -12.81 5.50
C HIS A 80 -8.55 -12.58 6.86
N LEU A 81 -9.85 -12.85 6.99
CA LEU A 81 -10.58 -12.64 8.23
C LEU A 81 -10.24 -13.64 9.34
N GLU A 82 -9.64 -14.79 9.00
CA GLU A 82 -9.08 -15.71 9.98
C GLU A 82 -7.86 -15.09 10.69
N LYS A 83 -6.99 -14.43 9.94
CA LYS A 83 -5.76 -13.79 10.43
C LYS A 83 -5.63 -12.35 9.91
N PRO A 84 -6.49 -11.42 10.36
CA PRO A 84 -6.60 -10.10 9.74
C PRO A 84 -5.40 -9.17 9.97
N LEU A 85 -4.53 -9.52 10.92
CA LEU A 85 -3.26 -8.82 11.16
C LEU A 85 -2.04 -9.53 10.52
N SER A 86 -2.26 -10.53 9.67
CA SER A 86 -1.21 -11.12 8.84
C SER A 86 -0.80 -10.13 7.75
N LEU A 87 0.50 -9.93 7.57
CA LEU A 87 1.02 -9.08 6.48
C LEU A 87 0.93 -9.81 5.13
N ASP A 88 1.07 -11.14 5.18
CA ASP A 88 1.01 -12.00 4.00
C ASP A 88 -0.38 -12.63 3.88
N LEU A 89 -0.91 -12.62 2.66
CA LEU A 89 -2.17 -13.26 2.31
C LEU A 89 -1.93 -14.17 1.10
N PHE A 90 -1.85 -15.45 1.40
CA PHE A 90 -1.59 -16.51 0.43
C PHE A 90 -2.63 -17.60 0.56
N VAL A 91 -3.22 -18.01 -0.56
CA VAL A 91 -4.26 -19.03 -0.61
C VAL A 91 -3.95 -20.06 -1.68
N LYS A 92 -4.04 -21.34 -1.32
CA LYS A 92 -4.04 -22.45 -2.29
C LYS A 92 -5.48 -22.80 -2.64
N TYR A 93 -5.89 -22.48 -3.86
CA TYR A 93 -7.21 -22.86 -4.36
C TYR A 93 -7.10 -24.14 -5.20
N LYS A 94 -8.01 -25.10 -4.96
CA LYS A 94 -8.08 -26.35 -5.71
C LYS A 94 -9.29 -26.30 -6.63
N LYS A 95 -9.02 -26.31 -7.94
CA LYS A 95 -10.02 -26.33 -9.01
C LYS A 95 -10.78 -27.65 -9.06
N ASP A 96 -11.89 -27.65 -9.81
CA ASP A 96 -12.72 -28.84 -10.02
C ASP A 96 -11.95 -29.98 -10.70
N ASN A 97 -11.00 -29.65 -11.57
CA ASN A 97 -10.12 -30.60 -12.24
C ASN A 97 -8.97 -31.13 -11.34
N ASN A 98 -8.98 -30.79 -10.05
CA ASN A 98 -7.93 -31.06 -9.03
C ASN A 98 -6.60 -30.31 -9.22
N GLU A 99 -6.50 -29.40 -10.18
CA GLU A 99 -5.35 -28.49 -10.29
C GLU A 99 -5.33 -27.51 -9.11
N ILE A 100 -4.14 -27.22 -8.59
CA ILE A 100 -3.96 -26.26 -7.50
C ILE A 100 -3.35 -25.00 -8.07
N ILE A 101 -3.96 -23.86 -7.74
CA ILE A 101 -3.43 -22.54 -8.04
C ILE A 101 -3.04 -21.88 -6.72
N ASP A 102 -1.85 -21.30 -6.73
CA ASP A 102 -1.33 -20.48 -5.65
C ASP A 102 -1.73 -19.02 -5.92
N LEU A 103 -2.49 -18.43 -4.99
CA LEU A 103 -3.00 -17.06 -5.06
C LEU A 103 -2.26 -16.23 -4.01
N GLU A 104 -1.21 -15.53 -4.44
CA GLU A 104 -0.47 -14.57 -3.62
C GLU A 104 -1.09 -13.18 -3.77
N ILE A 105 -1.83 -12.75 -2.75
CA ILE A 105 -2.55 -11.47 -2.77
C ILE A 105 -1.69 -10.36 -2.21
N SER A 106 -1.04 -10.59 -1.07
CA SER A 106 -0.08 -9.65 -0.48
C SER A 106 1.09 -10.40 0.14
N SER A 107 2.27 -9.80 0.05
CA SER A 107 3.50 -10.35 0.61
C SER A 107 4.39 -9.21 1.12
N SER A 108 4.79 -9.33 2.38
CA SER A 108 5.69 -8.41 3.07
C SER A 108 7.16 -8.60 2.69
N ASP A 109 7.49 -9.70 1.99
CA ASP A 109 8.82 -9.95 1.45
C ASP A 109 9.18 -8.96 0.32
N HIS A 110 8.17 -8.31 -0.29
CA HIS A 110 8.33 -7.35 -1.38
C HIS A 110 8.56 -5.92 -0.88
N TYR A 111 9.58 -5.71 -0.04
CA TYR A 111 10.04 -4.38 0.43
C TYR A 111 10.24 -3.37 -0.72
N ASN A 112 10.55 -3.87 -1.93
CA ASN A 112 10.75 -3.09 -3.16
C ASN A 112 9.59 -2.14 -3.48
N PHE A 113 8.35 -2.51 -3.13
CA PHE A 113 7.20 -1.67 -3.41
C PHE A 113 7.20 -0.41 -2.52
N MET A 114 7.55 -0.53 -1.24
CA MET A 114 7.70 0.64 -0.35
C MET A 114 8.79 1.61 -0.82
N TYR A 115 9.87 1.08 -1.39
CA TYR A 115 10.95 1.90 -1.91
C TYR A 115 10.55 2.75 -3.11
N LYS A 116 9.46 2.47 -3.82
CA LYS A 116 8.97 3.37 -4.88
C LYS A 116 8.26 4.61 -4.31
N HIS A 117 7.79 4.52 -3.07
CA HIS A 117 6.99 5.52 -2.36
C HIS A 117 7.81 6.43 -1.44
N LEU A 118 9.15 6.34 -1.44
CA LEU A 118 10.00 7.22 -0.63
C LEU A 118 10.26 8.55 -1.36
N PRO A 119 10.44 9.66 -0.61
CA PRO A 119 10.71 10.98 -1.22
C PRO A 119 12.08 11.06 -1.90
N VAL A 120 12.99 10.17 -1.54
CA VAL A 120 14.30 9.97 -2.17
C VAL A 120 14.50 8.47 -2.24
N ASN A 121 14.13 7.87 -3.36
CA ASN A 121 14.49 6.49 -3.65
C ASN A 121 16.00 6.48 -3.90
N GLU A 122 16.71 5.47 -3.41
CA GLU A 122 17.98 5.14 -4.05
C GLU A 122 17.67 4.94 -5.54
N LEU A 123 18.39 5.59 -6.44
CA LEU A 123 18.11 5.41 -7.87
C LEU A 123 18.27 3.92 -8.21
N TYR A 124 17.29 3.34 -8.89
CA TYR A 124 17.33 1.93 -9.31
C TYR A 124 17.66 1.83 -10.81
N GLU A 125 18.27 0.71 -11.22
CA GLU A 125 18.89 0.61 -12.56
C GLU A 125 17.88 0.71 -13.72
N ASP A 126 16.62 0.39 -13.48
CA ASP A 126 15.54 0.40 -14.46
C ASP A 126 14.91 1.79 -14.64
N GLU A 127 15.15 2.70 -13.71
CA GLU A 127 14.63 4.08 -13.75
C GLU A 127 15.47 5.00 -14.68
N PHE A 128 16.62 4.55 -15.18
CA PHE A 128 17.52 5.35 -16.02
C PHE A 128 17.94 4.62 -17.31
N GLU A 129 17.25 4.93 -18.41
CA GLU A 129 17.67 4.49 -19.76
C GLU A 129 19.14 4.86 -20.05
N SER A 130 19.59 6.03 -19.58
CA SER A 130 20.97 6.51 -19.74
C SER A 130 21.99 5.67 -18.97
N ILE A 131 21.64 5.12 -17.81
CA ILE A 131 22.51 4.19 -17.06
C ILE A 131 22.54 2.83 -17.75
N GLN A 132 21.39 2.32 -18.21
CA GLN A 132 21.36 1.09 -19.00
C GLN A 132 22.19 1.23 -20.28
N LEU A 133 22.15 2.39 -20.92
CA LEU A 133 22.99 2.71 -22.08
C LEU A 133 24.48 2.72 -21.72
N MET A 134 24.86 3.35 -20.61
CA MET A 134 26.24 3.36 -20.11
C MET A 134 26.74 1.94 -19.78
N ILE A 135 25.92 1.12 -19.12
CA ILE A 135 26.27 -0.26 -18.78
C ILE A 135 26.41 -1.10 -20.07
N LYS A 136 25.45 -1.02 -20.99
CA LYS A 136 25.50 -1.69 -22.29
C LYS A 136 26.75 -1.30 -23.09
N ASN A 137 27.11 -0.01 -23.08
CA ASN A 137 28.27 0.52 -23.80
C ASN A 137 29.60 0.22 -23.09
N SER A 138 29.59 -0.05 -21.78
CA SER A 138 30.78 -0.42 -21.01
C SER A 138 31.22 -1.87 -21.21
N GLY A 139 30.39 -2.71 -21.86
CA GLY A 139 30.66 -4.14 -22.06
C GLY A 139 30.50 -4.99 -20.79
N ILE A 140 30.02 -4.39 -19.69
CA ILE A 140 29.71 -5.09 -18.45
C ILE A 140 28.47 -5.96 -18.68
N LYS A 141 28.66 -7.28 -18.61
CA LYS A 141 27.54 -8.21 -18.52
C LYS A 141 27.08 -8.25 -17.07
N LEU A 142 26.02 -7.51 -16.77
CA LEU A 142 25.30 -7.71 -15.52
C LEU A 142 24.83 -9.17 -15.48
N LYS A 143 25.23 -9.92 -14.46
CA LYS A 143 24.72 -11.28 -14.24
C LYS A 143 23.30 -11.16 -13.69
N TYR A 144 22.31 -10.99 -14.56
CA TYR A 144 20.92 -11.15 -14.18
C TYR A 144 20.31 -12.26 -15.03
N THR A 145 20.02 -13.37 -14.37
CA THR A 145 19.26 -14.50 -14.92
C THR A 145 18.15 -14.79 -13.92
N GLY A 146 16.97 -14.23 -14.14
CA GLY A 146 15.78 -14.52 -13.33
C GLY A 146 14.71 -13.42 -13.42
N GLU A 147 13.44 -13.85 -13.42
CA GLU A 147 12.25 -12.99 -13.31
C GLU A 147 12.12 -12.37 -11.90
N ASP A 148 12.84 -12.91 -10.92
CA ASP A 148 12.98 -12.35 -9.57
C ASP A 148 14.12 -11.31 -9.54
N LYS A 149 13.81 -10.06 -9.86
CA LYS A 149 14.77 -8.95 -9.75
C LYS A 149 14.76 -8.37 -8.32
N PRO A 150 15.84 -8.47 -7.53
CA PRO A 150 16.09 -7.49 -6.51
C PRO A 150 16.55 -6.19 -7.19
N PHE A 151 15.78 -5.11 -7.05
CA PHE A 151 16.22 -3.78 -7.44
C PHE A 151 17.49 -3.47 -6.65
N SER A 152 18.64 -3.45 -7.32
CA SER A 152 19.90 -3.09 -6.67
C SER A 152 20.07 -1.58 -6.77
N PRO A 153 20.38 -0.88 -5.66
CA PRO A 153 20.68 0.54 -5.70
C PRO A 153 21.78 0.79 -6.74
N VAL A 154 21.57 1.77 -7.62
CA VAL A 154 22.53 2.16 -8.68
C VAL A 154 23.92 2.35 -8.08
N MET A 155 24.00 2.94 -6.89
CA MET A 155 25.28 3.15 -6.20
C MET A 155 26.01 1.85 -5.85
N ASP A 156 25.30 0.77 -5.55
CA ASP A 156 25.93 -0.51 -5.20
C ASP A 156 26.40 -1.26 -6.45
N ILE A 157 25.66 -1.17 -7.55
CA ILE A 157 26.11 -1.62 -8.88
C ILE A 157 27.37 -0.85 -9.29
N LEU A 158 27.34 0.48 -9.16
CA LEU A 158 28.44 1.34 -9.55
C LEU A 158 29.70 1.09 -8.69
N LYS A 159 29.56 0.98 -7.37
CA LYS A 159 30.69 0.70 -6.45
C LYS A 159 31.31 -0.67 -6.67
N SER A 160 30.50 -1.69 -6.94
CA SER A 160 30.97 -3.08 -7.09
C SER A 160 31.70 -3.33 -8.41
N HIS A 161 31.33 -2.62 -9.47
CA HIS A 161 31.86 -2.86 -10.82
C HIS A 161 32.84 -1.81 -11.30
N PHE A 162 32.82 -0.61 -10.72
CA PHE A 162 33.69 0.47 -11.15
C PHE A 162 34.55 1.03 -10.01
N LYS A 163 35.87 1.01 -10.19
CA LYS A 163 36.82 1.80 -9.38
C LYS A 163 36.86 3.24 -9.88
N PHE A 164 35.81 4.02 -9.65
CA PHE A 164 35.82 5.45 -9.94
C PHE A 164 35.77 6.30 -8.67
N HIS A 165 36.55 7.39 -8.66
CA HIS A 165 36.18 8.60 -7.93
C HIS A 165 35.15 9.32 -8.80
N VAL A 166 33.86 9.12 -8.51
CA VAL A 166 32.77 9.67 -9.33
C VAL A 166 32.81 11.20 -9.28
N LYS A 167 33.11 11.85 -10.41
CA LYS A 167 32.73 13.25 -10.64
C LYS A 167 31.37 13.23 -11.34
N GLN A 168 30.32 13.60 -10.59
CA GLN A 168 28.92 13.59 -11.04
C GLN A 168 28.72 14.58 -12.19
N TYR A 169 28.18 14.12 -13.33
CA TYR A 169 27.31 14.94 -14.19
C TYR A 169 26.28 14.07 -14.90
N ASP A 170 25.03 14.31 -14.50
CA ASP A 170 23.78 14.29 -15.27
C ASP A 170 22.65 13.75 -14.39
N TYR A 171 22.24 14.62 -13.47
CA TYR A 171 20.94 14.56 -12.81
C TYR A 171 20.05 15.60 -13.50
N PRO A 172 18.71 15.52 -13.43
CA PRO A 172 17.78 16.54 -13.95
C PRO A 172 17.92 17.94 -13.31
N ILE A 173 19.00 18.17 -12.56
CA ILE A 173 19.38 19.40 -11.88
C ILE A 173 20.91 19.56 -12.05
N THR A 174 21.35 20.65 -12.67
CA THR A 174 22.78 20.98 -12.78
C THR A 174 23.29 21.57 -11.48
N ILE A 175 24.15 20.84 -10.77
CA ILE A 175 24.77 21.31 -9.51
C ILE A 175 26.20 21.77 -9.79
N ASN A 176 26.56 22.96 -9.33
CA ASN A 176 27.95 23.42 -9.30
C ASN A 176 28.55 23.15 -7.91
N PRO A 177 29.46 22.17 -7.78
CA PRO A 177 29.97 21.73 -6.48
C PRO A 177 31.01 22.68 -5.86
N TYR A 178 31.41 23.76 -6.56
CA TYR A 178 32.34 24.75 -6.00
C TYR A 178 31.68 25.72 -5.01
N TYR A 179 30.35 25.73 -4.93
CA TYR A 179 29.64 26.50 -3.93
C TYR A 179 29.51 25.72 -2.61
N PRO A 180 29.49 26.42 -1.45
CA PRO A 180 29.22 25.76 -0.17
C PRO A 180 27.83 25.10 -0.13
N ASP A 181 27.71 23.99 0.59
CA ASP A 181 26.46 23.21 0.76
C ASP A 181 25.23 24.08 1.08
N HIS A 182 25.37 25.03 2.01
CA HIS A 182 24.26 25.90 2.42
C HIS A 182 23.74 26.79 1.27
N VAL A 183 24.60 27.17 0.33
CA VAL A 183 24.21 27.92 -0.88
C VAL A 183 23.47 27.00 -1.85
N ILE A 184 24.02 25.80 -2.09
CA ILE A 184 23.42 24.79 -2.97
C ILE A 184 22.02 24.42 -2.46
N PHE A 185 21.89 24.07 -1.18
CA PHE A 185 20.59 23.74 -0.57
C PHE A 185 19.64 24.93 -0.52
N GLY A 186 20.16 26.15 -0.37
CA GLY A 186 19.38 27.39 -0.42
C GLY A 186 18.71 27.59 -1.79
N GLU A 187 19.48 27.48 -2.88
CA GLU A 187 18.96 27.61 -4.24
C GLU A 187 18.03 26.45 -4.62
N PHE A 188 18.38 25.23 -4.22
CA PHE A 188 17.51 24.05 -4.43
C PHE A 188 16.13 24.25 -3.78
N LYS A 189 16.07 24.75 -2.55
CA LYS A 189 14.80 25.04 -1.86
C LYS A 189 13.95 26.07 -2.61
N LYS A 190 14.58 27.10 -3.20
CA LYS A 190 13.87 28.10 -4.02
C LYS A 190 13.28 27.48 -5.29
N ILE A 191 14.06 26.69 -6.02
CA ILE A 191 13.61 26.00 -7.23
C ILE A 191 12.48 25.03 -6.89
N LEU A 192 12.61 24.27 -5.80
CA LEU A 192 11.56 23.35 -5.34
C LEU A 192 10.26 24.09 -5.01
N ALA A 193 10.34 25.26 -4.37
CA ALA A 193 9.16 26.08 -4.09
C ALA A 193 8.47 26.56 -5.37
N GLN A 194 9.24 27.00 -6.38
CA GLN A 194 8.72 27.40 -7.69
C GLN A 194 8.05 26.24 -8.44
N ILE A 195 8.66 25.04 -8.40
CA ILE A 195 8.08 23.84 -9.00
C ILE A 195 6.74 23.51 -8.33
N ARG A 196 6.70 23.53 -6.99
CA ARG A 196 5.47 23.27 -6.23
C ARG A 196 4.37 24.26 -6.55
N GLU A 197 4.68 25.56 -6.58
CA GLU A 197 3.73 26.60 -6.97
C GLU A 197 3.18 26.38 -8.38
N LYS A 198 4.05 26.10 -9.35
CA LYS A 198 3.65 25.84 -10.74
C LYS A 198 2.73 24.63 -10.89
N LEU A 199 2.97 23.59 -10.09
CA LEU A 199 2.18 22.36 -10.08
C LEU A 199 0.97 22.42 -9.13
N GLY A 200 0.73 23.55 -8.46
CA GLY A 200 -0.39 23.72 -7.53
C GLY A 200 -0.23 22.98 -6.18
N PHE A 201 0.97 22.52 -5.84
CA PHE A 201 1.25 21.92 -4.53
C PHE A 201 1.33 22.99 -3.44
N ASN A 202 0.40 22.93 -2.49
CA ASN A 202 0.47 23.74 -1.28
C ASN A 202 1.32 23.02 -0.22
N GLU A 203 2.20 23.75 0.49
CA GLU A 203 3.15 23.22 1.50
C GLU A 203 2.52 22.48 2.69
N LYS A 204 1.20 22.34 2.75
CA LYS A 204 0.47 21.70 3.85
C LYS A 204 0.33 20.18 3.69
N ASN A 205 1.33 19.51 3.12
CA ASN A 205 1.40 18.05 3.20
C ASN A 205 1.68 17.67 4.65
N LYS A 206 0.61 17.44 5.42
CA LYS A 206 0.72 16.96 6.80
C LYS A 206 1.32 15.55 6.73
N SER A 207 2.55 15.40 7.23
CA SER A 207 3.14 14.08 7.39
C SER A 207 2.31 13.26 8.37
N LEU A 208 2.16 11.96 8.05
CA LEU A 208 1.56 11.01 8.97
C LEU A 208 2.51 10.82 10.16
N SER A 209 1.96 10.78 11.36
CA SER A 209 2.72 10.57 12.60
C SER A 209 2.29 9.30 13.32
N LYS A 210 3.13 8.81 14.24
CA LYS A 210 2.75 7.68 15.14
C LYS A 210 1.46 7.95 15.92
N LYS A 211 1.18 9.21 16.26
CA LYS A 211 -0.09 9.61 16.89
C LYS A 211 -1.28 9.37 15.97
N ASP A 212 -1.14 9.61 14.67
CA ASP A 212 -2.20 9.33 13.72
C ASP A 212 -2.46 7.81 13.62
N LEU A 213 -1.42 6.97 13.63
CA LEU A 213 -1.54 5.51 13.67
C LEU A 213 -2.25 5.01 14.94
N LEU A 214 -1.90 5.57 16.10
CA LEU A 214 -2.59 5.25 17.36
C LEU A 214 -4.07 5.67 17.33
N ASN A 215 -4.39 6.80 16.69
CA ASN A 215 -5.78 7.19 16.48
C ASN A 215 -6.50 6.22 15.54
N TRP A 216 -5.84 5.72 14.49
CA TRP A 216 -6.44 4.72 13.60
C TRP A 216 -6.69 3.40 14.33
N ALA A 217 -5.80 3.00 15.23
CA ALA A 217 -5.99 1.86 16.12
C ALA A 217 -7.19 2.08 17.07
N SER A 218 -7.29 3.24 17.71
CA SER A 218 -8.41 3.57 18.61
C SER A 218 -9.73 3.63 17.86
N TYR A 219 -9.74 4.13 16.62
CA TYR A 219 -10.91 4.14 15.76
C TYR A 219 -11.30 2.78 15.20
N LYS A 220 -10.48 1.74 15.39
CA LYS A 220 -10.72 0.40 14.84
C LYS A 220 -10.83 0.46 13.30
N LEU A 221 -9.89 1.16 12.67
CA LEU A 221 -9.89 1.39 11.22
C LEU A 221 -9.84 0.08 10.39
N LEU A 222 -8.90 -0.82 10.68
CA LEU A 222 -8.78 -2.10 9.96
C LEU A 222 -10.05 -2.96 10.06
N PRO A 223 -10.61 -3.26 11.25
CA PRO A 223 -11.85 -4.05 11.33
C PRO A 223 -13.05 -3.30 10.74
N TYR A 224 -13.06 -1.96 10.72
CA TYR A 224 -14.05 -1.21 9.95
C TYR A 224 -13.93 -1.48 8.43
N MET A 225 -12.71 -1.46 7.88
CA MET A 225 -12.46 -1.82 6.48
C MET A 225 -12.87 -3.25 6.19
N ASP A 226 -12.60 -4.19 7.10
CA ASP A 226 -12.93 -5.60 6.94
C ASP A 226 -14.45 -5.84 6.97
N LEU A 227 -15.21 -5.07 7.76
CA LEU A 227 -16.68 -5.06 7.69
C LEU A 227 -17.19 -4.54 6.34
N LYS A 228 -16.48 -3.60 5.69
CA LYS A 228 -16.82 -3.13 4.33
C LYS A 228 -16.48 -4.16 3.26
N ILE A 229 -15.36 -4.87 3.41
CA ILE A 229 -15.01 -6.02 2.57
C ILE A 229 -16.10 -7.10 2.69
N LEU A 230 -16.61 -7.37 3.90
CA LEU A 230 -17.74 -8.29 4.10
C LEU A 230 -19.04 -7.81 3.46
N GLU A 231 -19.36 -6.51 3.53
CA GLU A 231 -20.52 -5.95 2.82
C GLU A 231 -20.46 -6.28 1.32
N LEU A 232 -19.28 -6.14 0.72
CA LEU A 232 -19.05 -6.43 -0.70
C LEU A 232 -19.09 -7.94 -0.99
N ALA A 233 -18.31 -8.74 -0.27
CA ALA A 233 -18.15 -10.17 -0.52
C ALA A 233 -19.45 -10.96 -0.41
N GLU A 234 -20.30 -10.61 0.56
CA GLU A 234 -21.57 -11.30 0.78
C GLU A 234 -22.78 -10.58 0.15
N ASN A 235 -22.56 -9.43 -0.50
CA ASN A 235 -23.60 -8.54 -1.01
C ASN A 235 -24.66 -8.22 0.07
N ILE A 236 -24.18 -7.84 1.26
CA ILE A 236 -24.98 -7.45 2.42
C ILE A 236 -24.76 -5.97 2.77
N LYS A 237 -25.67 -5.40 3.56
CA LYS A 237 -25.48 -4.08 4.16
C LYS A 237 -25.47 -4.18 5.67
N ILE A 238 -24.42 -3.68 6.30
CA ILE A 238 -24.29 -3.56 7.75
C ILE A 238 -24.56 -2.11 8.12
N THR A 239 -25.55 -1.90 8.98
CA THR A 239 -25.89 -0.56 9.45
C THR A 239 -24.78 0.03 10.33
N ASN A 240 -24.62 1.35 10.30
CA ASN A 240 -23.62 2.03 11.14
C ASN A 240 -23.82 1.76 12.63
N ALA A 241 -25.07 1.66 13.10
CA ALA A 241 -25.40 1.26 14.46
C ALA A 241 -24.79 -0.10 14.82
N ILE A 242 -24.90 -1.09 13.93
CA ILE A 242 -24.32 -2.42 14.15
C ILE A 242 -22.80 -2.38 14.07
N ILE A 243 -22.22 -1.69 13.08
CA ILE A 243 -20.77 -1.49 13.00
C ILE A 243 -20.25 -0.89 14.32
N CYS A 244 -20.86 0.18 14.83
CA CYS A 244 -20.47 0.78 16.10
C CYS A 244 -20.59 -0.19 17.28
N SER A 245 -21.69 -0.95 17.36
CA SER A 245 -21.90 -1.90 18.45
C SER A 245 -20.88 -3.04 18.47
N VAL A 246 -20.34 -3.40 17.30
CA VAL A 246 -19.34 -4.45 17.13
C VAL A 246 -17.94 -3.93 17.39
N LEU A 247 -17.61 -2.73 16.90
CA LEU A 247 -16.27 -2.16 17.00
C LEU A 247 -15.96 -1.54 18.36
N TYR A 248 -16.96 -0.95 19.02
CA TYR A 248 -16.74 -0.07 20.17
C TYR A 248 -17.47 -0.55 21.42
N LYS A 249 -16.85 -0.33 22.59
CA LYS A 249 -17.55 -0.47 23.86
C LYS A 249 -18.53 0.69 24.03
N LYS A 250 -19.60 0.45 24.78
CA LYS A 250 -20.64 1.48 25.05
C LYS A 250 -19.99 2.74 25.64
N GLY A 251 -20.16 3.87 24.93
CA GLY A 251 -19.67 5.19 25.36
C GLY A 251 -18.28 5.57 24.85
N GLU A 252 -17.61 4.72 24.07
CA GLU A 252 -16.29 5.00 23.51
C GLU A 252 -16.39 5.87 22.24
N TYR A 253 -17.03 5.35 21.19
CA TYR A 253 -17.29 6.05 19.94
C TYR A 253 -18.69 5.71 19.41
N GLY A 254 -19.18 6.50 18.45
CA GLY A 254 -20.50 6.31 17.85
C GLY A 254 -20.49 6.55 16.35
N GLU A 255 -21.69 6.56 15.75
CA GLU A 255 -21.85 6.69 14.29
C GLU A 255 -21.24 7.99 13.73
N ASP A 256 -21.19 9.03 14.57
CA ASP A 256 -20.59 10.30 14.20
C ASP A 256 -19.07 10.19 14.01
N THR A 257 -18.39 9.35 14.78
CA THR A 257 -16.95 9.03 14.60
C THR A 257 -16.74 8.29 13.28
N LEU A 258 -17.59 7.29 12.98
CA LEU A 258 -17.53 6.60 11.70
C LEU A 258 -17.68 7.56 10.53
N ARG A 259 -18.70 8.43 10.57
CA ARG A 259 -19.03 9.37 9.50
C ARG A 259 -17.99 10.46 9.31
N LYS A 260 -17.47 11.04 10.40
CA LYS A 260 -16.60 12.23 10.34
C LYS A 260 -15.11 11.89 10.33
N SER A 261 -14.72 10.69 10.72
CA SER A 261 -13.30 10.33 10.87
C SER A 261 -12.96 9.04 10.13
N VAL A 262 -13.61 7.92 10.45
CA VAL A 262 -13.18 6.60 9.93
C VAL A 262 -13.46 6.44 8.43
N GLU A 263 -14.69 6.75 7.98
CA GLU A 263 -15.07 6.64 6.58
C GLU A 263 -14.28 7.60 5.67
N PRO A 264 -14.04 8.87 6.03
CA PRO A 264 -13.14 9.73 5.28
C PRO A 264 -11.72 9.17 5.12
N ILE A 265 -11.15 8.55 6.18
CA ILE A 265 -9.82 7.91 6.11
C ILE A 265 -9.86 6.73 5.14
N ARG A 266 -10.83 5.81 5.28
CA ARG A 266 -11.00 4.66 4.37
C ARG A 266 -11.11 5.12 2.92
N ARG A 267 -11.95 6.11 2.65
CA ARG A 267 -12.17 6.61 1.28
C ARG A 267 -10.89 7.21 0.72
N LYS A 268 -10.18 8.03 1.49
CA LYS A 268 -8.89 8.59 1.07
C LYS A 268 -7.88 7.50 0.73
N ILE A 269 -7.82 6.42 1.51
CA ILE A 269 -6.96 5.26 1.21
C ILE A 269 -7.33 4.63 -0.15
N LEU A 270 -8.62 4.30 -0.35
CA LEU A 270 -9.08 3.64 -1.57
C LEU A 270 -8.88 4.54 -2.80
N ASP A 271 -9.22 5.83 -2.68
CA ASP A 271 -9.09 6.79 -3.78
C ASP A 271 -7.62 7.03 -4.16
N GLN A 272 -6.69 6.99 -3.21
CA GLN A 272 -5.27 7.28 -3.48
C GLN A 272 -4.49 6.07 -3.99
N MET A 273 -4.91 4.83 -3.70
CA MET A 273 -4.20 3.62 -4.14
C MET A 273 -4.46 3.24 -5.61
N VAL A 274 -5.51 3.78 -6.23
CA VAL A 274 -5.83 3.53 -7.65
C VAL A 274 -4.99 4.39 -8.62
N PHE A 275 -4.34 5.46 -8.13
CA PHE A 275 -3.69 6.45 -8.99
C PHE A 275 -2.16 6.31 -9.01
N ASP A 276 -1.65 5.51 -9.96
CA ASP A 276 -0.20 5.43 -10.28
C ASP A 276 0.24 6.47 -11.34
N GLY A 277 -0.63 7.41 -11.69
CA GLY A 277 -0.32 8.50 -12.61
C GLY A 277 -1.27 9.66 -12.39
N ALA A 278 -0.76 10.80 -11.93
CA ALA A 278 -1.60 11.98 -11.74
C ALA A 278 -0.87 13.27 -12.10
N ASP A 279 -1.38 13.88 -13.17
CA ASP A 279 -1.22 15.30 -13.47
C ASP A 279 -2.03 16.21 -12.51
N ASP A 280 -2.79 15.64 -11.54
CA ASP A 280 -3.71 16.38 -10.64
C ASP A 280 -3.57 16.07 -9.13
N VAL A 281 -2.59 15.28 -8.69
CA VAL A 281 -2.39 15.00 -7.25
C VAL A 281 -1.73 16.20 -6.59
N THR A 282 -2.41 16.83 -5.64
CA THR A 282 -1.94 18.03 -4.91
C THR A 282 -1.55 17.76 -3.45
N GLU A 283 -1.69 16.52 -2.98
CA GLU A 283 -1.37 16.09 -1.61
C GLU A 283 -0.55 14.79 -1.60
N LEU A 284 0.32 14.62 -0.60
CA LEU A 284 1.01 13.35 -0.35
C LEU A 284 -0.02 12.24 -0.07
N SER A 285 0.12 11.08 -0.72
CA SER A 285 -0.79 9.96 -0.46
C SER A 285 -0.57 9.38 0.94
N ILE A 286 -1.60 8.75 1.51
CA ILE A 286 -1.48 8.03 2.79
C ILE A 286 -0.42 6.93 2.70
N ILE A 287 -0.29 6.30 1.53
CA ILE A 287 0.64 5.21 1.27
C ILE A 287 2.08 5.71 1.22
N ASP A 288 2.33 6.84 0.55
CA ASP A 288 3.64 7.49 0.57
C ASP A 288 4.00 7.96 1.98
N ALA A 289 3.03 8.51 2.71
CA ALA A 289 3.23 8.96 4.07
C ALA A 289 3.55 7.80 5.05
N LEU A 290 2.88 6.65 4.88
CA LEU A 290 3.18 5.42 5.63
C LEU A 290 4.55 4.86 5.27
N SER A 291 4.88 4.80 3.98
CA SER A 291 6.18 4.32 3.49
C SER A 291 7.32 5.16 4.06
N TYR A 292 7.18 6.49 4.02
CA TYR A 292 8.15 7.40 4.60
C TYR A 292 8.30 7.22 6.12
N LEU A 293 7.19 7.11 6.85
CA LEU A 293 7.22 6.91 8.30
C LEU A 293 7.88 5.57 8.67
N ALA A 294 7.61 4.51 7.91
CA ALA A 294 8.22 3.20 8.10
C ALA A 294 9.73 3.21 7.81
N TYR A 295 10.15 3.90 6.74
CA TYR A 295 11.57 4.10 6.43
C TYR A 295 12.31 4.83 7.57
N GLU A 296 11.71 5.90 8.10
CA GLU A 296 12.30 6.63 9.22
C GLU A 296 12.38 5.76 10.49
N ASP A 297 11.41 4.89 10.73
CA ASP A 297 11.46 3.94 11.85
C ASP A 297 12.65 2.96 11.72
N VAL A 298 12.87 2.37 10.54
CA VAL A 298 14.01 1.46 10.28
C VAL A 298 15.35 2.19 10.46
N LYS A 299 15.50 3.36 9.85
CA LYS A 299 16.74 4.16 9.91
C LYS A 299 17.11 4.59 11.33
N ASN A 300 16.12 4.80 12.19
CA ASN A 300 16.36 5.14 13.59
C ASN A 300 16.78 3.93 14.43
N MET A 301 16.35 2.71 14.09
CA MET A 301 16.80 1.46 14.74
C MET A 301 18.25 1.12 14.42
N GLU A 302 18.74 1.43 13.22
CA GLU A 302 20.14 1.18 12.83
C GLU A 302 21.16 2.09 13.54
N LYS A 303 20.69 3.19 14.14
CA LYS A 303 21.54 4.18 14.84
C LYS A 303 21.62 3.96 16.35
N SER A 304 20.78 3.10 16.91
CA SER A 304 20.68 2.78 18.34
C SER A 304 21.41 1.50 18.69
#